data_AF-A0A7J6AL35-F1
#
_entry.id   AF-A0A7J6AL35-F1
#
_cell.length_a   1.000
_cell.length_b   1.000
_cell.length_c   1.000
_cell.angle_alpha   90.00
_cell.angle_beta   90.00
_cell.angle_gamma   90.00
#
_symmetry.space_group_name_H-M   'P 1'
#
loop_
_entity.id
_entity.type
_entity.pdbx_description
1 polymer ?
#
loop_
_entity_poly.entity_id
_entity_poly.type
_entity_poly.pdbx_seq_one_letter_code
_entity_poly.pdbx_strand_id
1 'polypeptide(L)'
;MIKFFTALGAGVVDVPLRPLLYTAGAAATTAGIYYYVKQGDGKTTTSDPEVTTEDPVCDRPTEPALLKPTEVPQDQLTDAVTEAEEKIQKLVGSNTQLQESVRELEELLWEARRDDMKSKALQAEAEEKHQKAEETITQLEVEKSDLTKQVETLQETVQNLGNLLSETHRECDTLLMNECERDQEAHSILQAENKKMKKTLMDKEELLKVFLIEAEEKHQKALETIAQLEVDKSALTKQVETLQDMWILLVSL
;
A
#
# COMPACT_ATOMS: atom_id res chain seq x y z
N MET A 1 19.44 -19.67 43.28
CA MET A 1 18.68 -20.10 42.09
C MET A 1 19.56 -19.82 40.88
N ILE A 2 20.44 -20.76 40.53
CA ILE A 2 21.51 -20.61 39.54
C ILE A 2 21.41 -21.79 38.58
N LYS A 3 21.18 -21.48 37.30
CA LYS A 3 21.37 -22.29 36.08
C LYS A 3 20.55 -21.60 35.00
N PHE A 4 21.16 -20.92 34.02
CA PHE A 4 20.63 -20.79 32.64
C PHE A 4 21.46 -19.94 31.66
N PHE A 5 22.76 -19.70 31.85
CA PHE A 5 23.58 -19.16 30.75
C PHE A 5 25.00 -19.74 30.75
N THR A 6 25.18 -20.85 30.04
CA THR A 6 26.50 -21.25 29.54
C THR A 6 26.34 -22.15 28.32
N ALA A 7 26.15 -21.56 27.14
CA ALA A 7 26.37 -22.22 25.84
C ALA A 7 26.29 -21.19 24.70
N LEU A 8 27.30 -20.33 24.58
CA LEU A 8 27.57 -19.59 23.35
C LEU A 8 29.07 -19.34 23.27
N GLY A 9 29.76 -20.21 22.53
CA GLY A 9 31.19 -20.05 22.26
C GLY A 9 31.82 -21.30 21.68
N ALA A 10 32.33 -21.15 20.45
CA ALA A 10 33.20 -22.05 19.70
C ALA A 10 32.51 -23.11 18.82
N GLY A 11 32.38 -22.78 17.54
CA GLY A 11 31.97 -23.70 16.48
C GLY A 11 32.01 -23.03 15.12
N VAL A 12 33.20 -22.59 14.68
CA VAL A 12 33.48 -22.28 13.27
C VAL A 12 33.28 -23.57 12.47
N VAL A 13 32.25 -23.62 11.64
CA VAL A 13 32.21 -24.50 10.47
C VAL A 13 31.59 -23.71 9.31
N ASP A 14 32.45 -23.49 8.33
CA ASP A 14 32.19 -23.04 6.98
C ASP A 14 31.31 -24.09 6.25
N VAL A 15 30.11 -23.71 5.79
CA VAL A 15 29.35 -24.47 4.78
C VAL A 15 28.61 -23.49 3.86
N PRO A 16 28.82 -23.55 2.52
CA PRO A 16 28.28 -22.63 1.54
C PRO A 16 26.95 -23.12 0.92
N LEU A 17 26.35 -22.25 0.07
CA LEU A 17 25.22 -22.46 -0.86
C LEU A 17 23.84 -22.22 -0.23
N ARG A 18 22.94 -21.34 -0.72
CA ARG A 18 22.82 -20.57 -1.97
C ARG A 18 21.73 -19.49 -1.78
N PRO A 19 21.67 -18.50 -2.69
CA PRO A 19 20.69 -17.42 -2.70
C PRO A 19 19.38 -17.80 -3.44
N LEU A 20 18.23 -17.51 -2.84
CA LEU A 20 16.87 -17.57 -3.41
C LEU A 20 16.07 -16.48 -2.65
N LEU A 21 15.41 -15.49 -3.24
CA LEU A 21 14.85 -15.32 -4.57
C LEU A 21 14.89 -13.84 -4.96
N TYR A 22 15.44 -13.55 -6.13
CA TYR A 22 15.03 -12.39 -6.92
C TYR A 22 14.87 -12.87 -8.37
N THR A 23 13.76 -12.46 -8.99
CA THR A 23 13.45 -12.46 -10.44
C THR A 23 13.37 -13.78 -11.21
N ALA A 24 12.17 -14.15 -11.69
CA ALA A 24 11.82 -14.19 -13.13
C ALA A 24 10.48 -14.92 -13.41
N GLY A 25 9.63 -14.29 -14.22
CA GLY A 25 9.04 -14.92 -15.41
C GLY A 25 7.80 -15.82 -15.30
N ALA A 26 6.66 -15.23 -15.68
CA ALA A 26 5.70 -15.71 -16.70
C ALA A 26 4.99 -17.07 -16.61
N ALA A 27 3.72 -16.99 -17.04
CA ALA A 27 2.89 -18.00 -17.72
C ALA A 27 2.12 -19.03 -16.87
N ALA A 28 0.80 -18.79 -16.75
CA ALA A 28 -0.21 -19.83 -16.84
C ALA A 28 -1.53 -19.25 -17.39
N THR A 29 -1.64 -19.29 -18.71
CA THR A 29 -2.91 -19.41 -19.43
C THR A 29 -3.61 -20.69 -18.95
N THR A 30 -4.93 -20.69 -18.74
CA THR A 30 -5.94 -21.61 -19.36
C THR A 30 -7.27 -21.57 -18.58
N ALA A 31 -8.36 -21.60 -19.33
CA ALA A 31 -9.75 -21.95 -18.98
C ALA A 31 -10.66 -20.86 -18.38
N GLY A 32 -11.36 -20.16 -19.29
CA GLY A 32 -12.55 -19.38 -18.97
C GLY A 32 -13.33 -18.92 -20.21
N ILE A 33 -13.29 -19.67 -21.32
CA ILE A 33 -14.22 -19.48 -22.43
C ILE A 33 -15.50 -20.23 -22.07
N TYR A 34 -16.57 -19.50 -21.73
CA TYR A 34 -17.95 -19.84 -22.12
C TYR A 34 -18.90 -18.74 -21.63
N TYR A 35 -19.46 -17.94 -22.53
CA TYR A 35 -20.92 -17.93 -22.78
C TYR A 35 -21.26 -17.10 -24.04
N TYR A 36 -21.45 -17.87 -25.12
CA TYR A 36 -22.44 -17.75 -26.18
C TYR A 36 -22.94 -16.38 -26.66
N VAL A 37 -22.42 -16.01 -27.84
CA VAL A 37 -23.20 -15.46 -28.94
C VAL A 37 -24.01 -16.61 -29.59
N LYS A 38 -25.33 -16.49 -29.63
CA LYS A 38 -26.22 -17.19 -30.58
C LYS A 38 -27.09 -16.08 -31.21
N GLN A 39 -26.84 -15.71 -32.47
CA GLN A 39 -27.46 -16.29 -33.66
C GLN A 39 -28.99 -16.15 -33.53
N GLY A 40 -29.60 -15.11 -34.09
CA GLY A 40 -29.65 -14.88 -35.53
C GLY A 40 -30.76 -15.75 -36.08
N ASP A 41 -31.99 -15.28 -35.99
CA ASP A 41 -33.13 -15.90 -36.66
C ASP A 41 -33.51 -15.01 -37.85
N GLY A 42 -32.93 -15.36 -38.98
CA GLY A 42 -33.35 -14.86 -40.27
C GLY A 42 -34.64 -15.58 -40.66
N LYS A 43 -35.72 -14.82 -40.78
CA LYS A 43 -36.93 -15.26 -41.48
C LYS A 43 -37.01 -14.57 -42.83
N THR A 44 -36.56 -15.28 -43.86
CA THR A 44 -36.82 -14.99 -45.28
C THR A 44 -37.91 -15.92 -45.79
N THR A 45 -39.00 -15.34 -46.31
CA THR A 45 -39.95 -15.92 -47.29
C THR A 45 -40.76 -14.74 -47.83
N THR A 46 -40.46 -14.22 -49.02
CA THR A 46 -40.91 -14.63 -50.38
C THR A 46 -42.35 -14.23 -50.72
N SER A 47 -42.48 -13.66 -51.94
CA SER A 47 -43.68 -13.48 -52.80
C SER A 47 -44.78 -12.57 -52.25
N ASP A 48 -45.36 -11.60 -52.95
CA ASP A 48 -45.30 -11.17 -54.36
C ASP A 48 -45.94 -9.76 -54.45
N PRO A 49 -45.96 -9.09 -55.62
CA PRO A 49 -46.26 -7.67 -55.75
C PRO A 49 -47.76 -7.42 -55.90
N GLU A 50 -48.27 -6.40 -55.20
CA GLU A 50 -49.57 -5.81 -55.53
C GLU A 50 -49.36 -4.38 -55.99
N VAL A 51 -49.01 -4.29 -57.28
CA VAL A 51 -49.25 -3.11 -58.11
C VAL A 51 -50.77 -2.98 -58.20
N THR A 52 -51.34 -2.04 -57.46
CA THR A 52 -52.67 -1.50 -57.79
C THR A 52 -52.45 -0.24 -58.62
N THR A 53 -52.24 -0.47 -59.92
CA THR A 53 -52.61 0.46 -60.98
C THR A 53 -54.10 0.76 -60.85
N GLU A 54 -54.43 1.88 -60.22
CA GLU A 54 -55.71 2.56 -60.45
C GLU A 54 -55.59 3.25 -61.81
N ASP A 55 -55.93 2.47 -62.83
CA ASP A 55 -56.20 2.90 -64.19
C ASP A 55 -57.56 3.65 -64.17
N PRO A 56 -57.63 4.96 -64.44
CA PRO A 56 -58.91 5.59 -64.66
C PRO A 56 -59.42 5.15 -66.03
N VAL A 57 -60.34 4.19 -65.99
CA VAL A 57 -61.33 3.85 -67.02
C VAL A 57 -61.51 4.97 -68.05
N CYS A 58 -60.91 4.78 -69.22
CA CYS A 58 -61.45 5.33 -70.45
C CYS A 58 -62.78 4.63 -70.71
N ASP A 59 -63.89 5.33 -70.49
CA ASP A 59 -65.08 5.06 -71.27
C ASP A 59 -65.92 6.32 -71.48
N ARG A 60 -66.32 6.45 -72.75
CA ARG A 60 -67.35 7.31 -73.33
C ARG A 60 -66.90 8.69 -73.84
N PRO A 61 -66.41 8.77 -75.10
CA PRO A 61 -66.60 9.97 -75.88
C PRO A 61 -68.11 10.19 -76.06
N THR A 62 -68.66 11.21 -75.40
CA THR A 62 -69.96 11.76 -75.81
C THR A 62 -69.68 12.55 -77.08
N GLU A 63 -70.00 11.92 -78.19
CA GLU A 63 -70.10 12.49 -79.54
C GLU A 63 -70.73 13.90 -79.49
N PRO A 64 -69.99 14.97 -79.83
CA PRO A 64 -70.60 16.26 -80.05
C PRO A 64 -71.36 16.19 -81.37
N ALA A 65 -72.67 16.38 -81.29
CA ALA A 65 -73.52 16.55 -82.45
C ALA A 65 -72.93 17.60 -83.40
N LEU A 66 -72.79 17.21 -84.66
CA LEU A 66 -72.49 18.05 -85.82
C LEU A 66 -73.43 19.27 -85.85
N LEU A 67 -73.01 20.39 -85.27
CA LEU A 67 -73.55 21.69 -85.62
C LEU A 67 -72.89 22.14 -86.92
N LYS A 68 -73.74 22.27 -87.93
CA LYS A 68 -73.43 22.70 -89.29
C LYS A 68 -72.48 23.91 -89.30
N PRO A 69 -71.50 23.97 -90.22
CA PRO A 69 -70.75 25.20 -90.46
C PRO A 69 -71.72 26.26 -90.97
N THR A 70 -72.05 27.23 -90.12
CA THR A 70 -72.53 28.51 -90.61
C THR A 70 -71.30 29.16 -91.24
N GLU A 71 -71.31 29.32 -92.58
CA GLU A 71 -70.30 30.07 -93.32
C GLU A 71 -70.20 31.48 -92.73
N VAL A 72 -69.16 31.68 -91.92
CA VAL A 72 -68.71 32.99 -91.44
C VAL A 72 -67.53 33.40 -92.33
N PRO A 73 -67.37 34.70 -92.66
CA PRO A 73 -66.42 35.17 -93.67
C PRO A 73 -64.97 34.71 -93.41
N GLN A 74 -64.31 34.17 -94.45
CA GLN A 74 -62.98 33.52 -94.39
C GLN A 74 -61.84 34.38 -93.82
N ASP A 75 -61.97 35.71 -93.80
CA ASP A 75 -60.95 36.63 -93.27
C ASP A 75 -60.95 36.75 -91.72
N GLN A 76 -62.03 36.34 -91.02
CA GLN A 76 -62.07 36.36 -89.54
C GLN A 76 -61.59 35.04 -88.89
N LEU A 77 -61.58 33.94 -89.64
CA LEU A 77 -61.22 32.61 -89.15
C LEU A 77 -59.70 32.45 -89.04
N THR A 78 -58.94 33.01 -89.98
CA THR A 78 -57.47 32.97 -89.98
C THR A 78 -56.87 33.73 -88.80
N ASP A 79 -57.41 34.90 -88.47
CA ASP A 79 -56.93 35.71 -87.34
C ASP A 79 -57.17 34.99 -86.00
N ALA A 80 -58.36 34.42 -85.80
CA ALA A 80 -58.69 33.65 -84.60
C ALA A 80 -57.86 32.36 -84.46
N VAL A 81 -57.51 31.71 -85.57
CA VAL A 81 -56.62 30.54 -85.59
C VAL A 81 -55.20 30.93 -85.20
N THR A 82 -54.67 32.03 -85.74
CA THR A 82 -53.32 32.51 -85.38
C THR A 82 -53.22 32.95 -83.91
N GLU A 83 -54.25 33.61 -83.37
CA GLU A 83 -54.32 34.00 -81.96
C GLU A 83 -54.39 32.75 -81.04
N ALA A 84 -55.15 31.73 -81.44
CA ALA A 84 -55.22 30.46 -80.73
C ALA A 84 -53.86 29.73 -80.76
N GLU A 85 -53.15 29.75 -81.89
CA GLU A 85 -51.85 29.11 -82.07
C GLU A 85 -50.76 29.79 -81.24
N GLU A 86 -50.76 31.13 -81.16
CA GLU A 86 -49.86 31.90 -80.29
C GLU A 86 -50.16 31.64 -78.80
N LYS A 87 -51.44 31.55 -78.41
CA LYS A 87 -51.84 31.13 -77.05
C LYS A 87 -51.40 29.71 -76.73
N ILE A 88 -51.50 28.78 -77.69
CA ILE A 88 -51.03 27.40 -77.54
C ILE A 88 -49.52 27.37 -77.37
N GLN A 89 -48.74 28.09 -78.19
CA GLN A 89 -47.29 28.16 -78.03
C GLN A 89 -46.88 28.75 -76.68
N LYS A 90 -47.56 29.80 -76.22
CA LYS A 90 -47.33 30.38 -74.89
C LYS A 90 -47.66 29.38 -73.77
N LEU A 91 -48.78 28.65 -73.88
CA LEU A 91 -49.18 27.60 -72.95
C LEU A 91 -48.17 26.45 -72.92
N VAL A 92 -47.69 26.01 -74.09
CA VAL A 92 -46.66 24.97 -74.21
C VAL A 92 -45.37 25.43 -73.54
N GLY A 93 -44.93 26.67 -73.78
CA GLY A 93 -43.74 27.24 -73.12
C GLY A 93 -43.88 27.36 -71.60
N SER A 94 -45.05 27.77 -71.11
CA SER A 94 -45.34 27.78 -69.66
C SER A 94 -45.39 26.36 -69.08
N ASN A 95 -45.91 25.38 -69.82
CA ASN A 95 -45.98 23.98 -69.37
C ASN A 95 -44.59 23.35 -69.27
N THR A 96 -43.69 23.61 -70.23
CA THR A 96 -42.29 23.14 -70.13
C THR A 96 -41.55 23.75 -68.95
N GLN A 97 -41.78 25.05 -68.66
CA GLN A 97 -41.22 25.70 -67.46
C GLN A 97 -41.76 25.10 -66.16
N LEU A 98 -43.06 24.79 -66.11
CA LEU A 98 -43.67 24.11 -64.96
C LEU A 98 -43.05 22.73 -64.76
N GLN A 99 -42.89 21.95 -65.83
CA GLN A 99 -42.24 20.63 -65.75
C GLN A 99 -40.79 20.71 -65.24
N GLU A 100 -40.02 21.71 -65.67
CA GLU A 100 -38.67 21.95 -65.12
C GLU A 100 -38.72 22.30 -63.64
N SER A 101 -39.62 23.18 -63.20
CA SER A 101 -39.77 23.54 -61.79
C SER A 101 -40.20 22.37 -60.91
N VAL A 102 -41.06 21.48 -61.43
CA VAL A 102 -41.47 20.25 -60.74
C VAL A 102 -40.28 19.30 -60.58
N ARG A 103 -39.48 19.13 -61.63
CA ARG A 103 -38.26 18.30 -61.57
C ARG A 103 -37.27 18.83 -60.53
N GLU A 104 -37.05 20.14 -60.49
CA GLU A 104 -36.17 20.78 -59.48
C GLU A 104 -36.71 20.59 -58.06
N LEU A 105 -38.03 20.74 -57.85
CA LEU A 105 -38.66 20.52 -56.55
C LEU A 105 -38.56 19.06 -56.10
N GLU A 106 -38.72 18.10 -57.01
CA GLU A 106 -38.53 16.68 -56.73
C GLU A 106 -37.08 16.39 -56.29
N GLU A 107 -36.09 16.95 -56.98
CA GLU A 107 -34.68 16.81 -56.62
C GLU A 107 -34.38 17.40 -55.23
N LEU A 108 -34.85 18.62 -54.96
CA LEU A 108 -34.72 19.27 -53.65
C LEU A 108 -35.39 18.46 -52.53
N LEU A 109 -36.54 17.84 -52.79
CA LEU A 109 -37.25 17.01 -51.82
C LEU A 109 -36.45 15.73 -51.51
N TRP A 110 -35.84 15.11 -52.52
CA TRP A 110 -34.94 13.97 -52.32
C TRP A 110 -33.69 14.33 -51.52
N GLU A 111 -33.07 15.48 -51.81
CA GLU A 111 -31.91 15.98 -51.05
C GLU A 111 -32.28 16.26 -49.60
N ALA A 112 -33.36 17.01 -49.35
CA ALA A 112 -33.83 17.32 -48.00
C ALA A 112 -34.12 16.05 -47.19
N ARG A 113 -34.72 15.02 -47.81
CA ARG A 113 -34.98 13.74 -47.16
C ARG A 113 -33.70 12.97 -46.85
N ARG A 114 -32.68 13.04 -47.73
CA ARG A 114 -31.37 12.42 -47.50
C ARG A 114 -30.65 13.08 -46.33
N ASP A 115 -30.67 14.41 -46.25
CA ASP A 115 -30.05 15.16 -45.17
C ASP A 115 -30.79 14.97 -43.84
N ASP A 116 -32.12 14.86 -43.85
CA ASP A 116 -32.92 14.46 -42.68
C ASP A 116 -32.52 13.05 -42.18
N MET A 117 -32.40 12.06 -43.08
CA MET A 117 -31.93 10.72 -42.69
C MET A 117 -30.49 10.75 -42.13
N LYS A 118 -29.60 11.54 -42.74
CA LYS A 118 -28.20 11.64 -42.31
C LYS A 118 -28.06 12.34 -40.95
N SER A 119 -28.80 13.43 -40.73
CA SER A 119 -28.82 14.14 -39.46
C SER A 119 -29.39 13.27 -38.33
N LYS A 120 -30.46 12.50 -38.60
CA LYS A 120 -30.99 11.51 -37.65
C LYS A 120 -29.98 10.42 -37.29
N ALA A 121 -29.22 9.91 -38.26
CA ALA A 121 -28.17 8.94 -38.00
C ALA A 121 -27.04 9.52 -37.12
N LEU A 122 -26.59 10.75 -37.41
CA LEU A 122 -25.59 11.45 -36.59
C LEU A 122 -26.11 11.75 -35.18
N GLN A 123 -27.41 12.08 -35.04
CA GLN A 123 -28.04 12.28 -33.75
C GLN A 123 -28.05 10.98 -32.93
N ALA A 124 -28.45 9.85 -33.52
CA ALA A 124 -28.45 8.57 -32.84
C ALA A 124 -27.04 8.13 -32.38
N GLU A 125 -26.02 8.34 -33.22
CA GLU A 125 -24.62 8.05 -32.85
C GLU A 125 -24.14 8.96 -31.69
N ALA A 126 -24.53 10.24 -31.69
CA ALA A 126 -24.20 11.17 -30.63
C ALA A 126 -24.90 10.79 -29.31
N GLU A 127 -26.17 10.38 -29.35
CA GLU A 127 -26.93 9.90 -28.20
C GLU A 127 -26.32 8.62 -27.61
N GLU A 128 -25.94 7.64 -28.44
CA GLU A 128 -25.27 6.41 -27.99
C GLU A 128 -23.94 6.72 -27.27
N LYS A 129 -23.11 7.60 -27.86
CA LYS A 129 -21.84 8.03 -27.25
C LYS A 129 -22.06 8.77 -25.94
N HIS A 130 -23.10 9.59 -25.86
CA HIS A 130 -23.46 10.31 -24.65
C HIS A 130 -23.87 9.33 -23.54
N GLN A 131 -24.76 8.38 -23.84
CA GLN A 131 -25.20 7.38 -22.87
C GLN A 131 -24.03 6.53 -22.35
N LYS A 132 -23.12 6.10 -23.23
CA LYS A 132 -21.91 5.37 -22.82
C LYS A 132 -20.98 6.20 -21.93
N ALA A 133 -20.86 7.50 -22.21
CA ALA A 133 -20.09 8.41 -21.38
C ALA A 133 -20.73 8.57 -19.99
N GLU A 134 -22.06 8.69 -19.91
CA GLU A 134 -22.78 8.74 -18.64
C GLU A 134 -22.60 7.46 -17.82
N GLU A 135 -22.73 6.28 -18.44
CA GLU A 135 -22.47 5.00 -17.77
C GLU A 135 -21.04 4.94 -17.20
N THR A 136 -20.04 5.37 -18.00
CA THR A 136 -18.65 5.41 -17.55
C THR A 136 -18.44 6.39 -16.40
N ILE A 137 -19.10 7.56 -16.43
CA ILE A 137 -19.03 8.56 -15.35
C ILE A 137 -19.59 7.97 -14.05
N THR A 138 -20.78 7.34 -14.11
CA THR A 138 -21.37 6.73 -12.91
C THR A 138 -20.50 5.61 -12.32
N GLN A 139 -19.85 4.81 -13.16
CA GLN A 139 -18.91 3.78 -12.71
C GLN A 139 -17.68 4.39 -12.00
N LEU A 140 -17.11 5.46 -12.56
CA LEU A 140 -15.97 6.16 -11.97
C LEU A 140 -16.34 6.84 -10.64
N GLU A 141 -17.56 7.34 -10.50
CA GLU A 141 -18.04 7.93 -9.24
C GLU A 141 -18.13 6.89 -8.12
N VAL A 142 -18.59 5.68 -8.42
CA VAL A 142 -18.61 4.55 -7.47
C VAL A 142 -17.20 4.15 -7.07
N GLU A 143 -16.30 3.94 -8.04
CA GLU A 143 -14.90 3.58 -7.75
C GLU A 143 -14.20 4.65 -6.91
N LYS A 144 -14.43 5.93 -7.22
CA LYS A 144 -13.90 7.05 -6.43
C LYS A 144 -14.42 7.02 -4.99
N SER A 145 -15.71 6.74 -4.78
CA SER A 145 -16.29 6.62 -3.45
C SER A 145 -15.66 5.48 -2.66
N ASP A 146 -15.46 4.32 -3.29
CA ASP A 146 -14.88 3.15 -2.64
C ASP A 146 -13.40 3.33 -2.33
N LEU A 147 -12.63 3.95 -3.23
CA LEU A 147 -11.24 4.33 -2.97
C LEU A 147 -11.14 5.35 -1.82
N THR A 148 -12.06 6.31 -1.76
CA THR A 148 -12.09 7.29 -0.66
C THR A 148 -12.26 6.61 0.69
N LYS A 149 -13.23 5.68 0.83
CA LYS A 149 -13.44 4.91 2.07
C LYS A 149 -12.22 4.07 2.44
N GLN A 150 -11.56 3.45 1.45
CA GLN A 150 -10.34 2.68 1.69
C GLN A 150 -9.20 3.55 2.22
N VAL A 151 -9.02 4.74 1.63
CA VAL A 151 -8.00 5.70 2.09
C VAL A 151 -8.30 6.17 3.51
N GLU A 152 -9.56 6.49 3.84
CA GLU A 152 -9.97 6.87 5.19
C GLU A 152 -9.67 5.76 6.21
N THR A 153 -10.03 4.50 5.90
CA THR A 153 -9.76 3.34 6.75
C THR A 153 -8.26 3.11 6.97
N LEU A 154 -7.46 3.28 5.90
CA LEU A 154 -6.01 3.17 5.97
C LEU A 154 -5.40 4.29 6.82
N GLN A 155 -5.89 5.53 6.67
CA GLN A 155 -5.45 6.65 7.49
C GLN A 155 -5.71 6.41 8.97
N GLU A 156 -6.91 5.93 9.34
CA GLU A 156 -7.24 5.57 10.72
C GLU A 156 -6.30 4.48 11.26
N THR A 157 -6.07 3.43 10.47
CA THR A 157 -5.17 2.33 10.84
C THR A 157 -3.74 2.82 11.08
N VAL A 158 -3.21 3.64 10.18
CA VAL A 158 -1.86 4.22 10.31
C VAL A 158 -1.77 5.12 11.54
N GLN A 159 -2.79 5.93 11.81
CA GLN A 159 -2.84 6.78 13.00
C GLN A 159 -2.85 5.93 14.29
N ASN A 160 -3.65 4.86 14.32
CA ASN A 160 -3.71 3.95 15.47
C ASN A 160 -2.37 3.25 15.72
N LEU A 161 -1.71 2.77 14.67
CA LEU A 161 -0.37 2.18 14.78
C LEU A 161 0.68 3.21 15.25
N GLY A 162 0.59 4.45 14.77
CA GLY A 162 1.45 5.54 15.22
C GLY A 162 1.29 5.85 16.72
N ASN A 163 0.05 5.83 17.22
CA ASN A 163 -0.23 6.02 18.64
C ASN A 163 0.33 4.86 19.48
N LEU A 164 0.08 3.62 19.08
CA LEU A 164 0.59 2.43 19.79
C LEU A 164 2.12 2.40 19.81
N LEU A 165 2.77 2.76 18.70
CA LEU A 165 4.22 2.85 18.64
C LEU A 165 4.76 3.93 19.59
N SER A 166 4.09 5.07 19.68
CA SER A 166 4.48 6.16 20.58
C SER A 166 4.31 5.76 22.05
N GLU A 167 3.22 5.07 22.39
CA GLU A 167 2.94 4.59 23.73
C GLU A 167 3.95 3.53 24.17
N THR A 168 4.19 2.52 23.33
CA THR A 168 5.18 1.48 23.61
C THR A 168 6.60 2.04 23.75
N HIS A 169 6.99 3.03 22.93
CA HIS A 169 8.28 3.69 23.09
C HIS A 169 8.40 4.42 24.44
N ARG A 170 7.35 5.16 24.83
CA ARG A 170 7.29 5.85 26.13
C ARG A 170 7.38 4.88 27.30
N GLU A 171 6.70 3.74 27.22
CA GLU A 171 6.77 2.69 28.23
C GLU A 171 8.17 2.09 28.34
N CYS A 172 8.81 1.77 27.21
CA CYS A 172 10.18 1.29 27.18
C CYS A 172 11.16 2.28 27.80
N ASP A 173 11.07 3.57 27.44
CA ASP A 173 11.94 4.61 27.98
C ASP A 173 11.75 4.75 29.49
N THR A 174 10.50 4.71 29.96
CA THR A 174 10.18 4.78 31.39
C THR A 174 10.74 3.57 32.16
N LEU A 175 10.58 2.36 31.60
CA LEU A 175 11.10 1.14 32.21
C LEU A 175 12.63 1.15 32.29
N LEU A 176 13.30 1.50 31.20
CA LEU A 176 14.76 1.59 31.14
C LEU A 176 15.31 2.63 32.11
N MET A 177 14.65 3.79 32.22
CA MET A 177 15.04 4.84 33.17
C MET A 177 14.92 4.34 34.62
N ASN A 178 13.79 3.71 34.97
CA ASN A 178 13.57 3.16 36.32
C ASN A 178 14.52 2.01 36.67
N GLU A 179 14.90 1.17 35.70
CA GLU A 179 15.90 0.12 35.89
C GLU A 179 17.29 0.70 36.11
N CYS A 180 17.68 1.68 35.28
CA CYS A 180 18.96 2.37 35.41
C CYS A 180 19.11 3.07 36.77
N GLU A 181 18.07 3.77 37.23
CA GLU A 181 18.06 4.44 38.53
C GLU A 181 18.20 3.44 39.69
N ARG A 182 17.47 2.31 39.64
CA ARG A 182 17.58 1.25 40.66
C ARG A 182 18.97 0.62 40.70
N ASP A 183 19.54 0.33 39.54
CA ASP A 183 20.89 -0.24 39.44
C ASP A 183 21.94 0.75 39.95
N GLN A 184 21.78 2.04 39.64
CA GLN A 184 22.66 3.10 40.14
C GLN A 184 22.58 3.22 41.67
N GLU A 185 21.38 3.15 42.25
CA GLU A 185 21.19 3.17 43.70
C GLU A 185 21.84 1.94 44.37
N ALA A 186 21.58 0.74 43.84
CA ALA A 186 22.18 -0.49 44.33
C ALA A 186 23.72 -0.45 44.26
N HIS A 187 24.28 0.07 43.16
CA HIS A 187 25.72 0.25 43.01
C HIS A 187 26.29 1.23 44.04
N SER A 188 25.59 2.35 44.28
CA SER A 188 25.98 3.35 45.29
C SER A 188 26.04 2.75 46.70
N ILE A 189 25.01 1.96 47.07
CA ILE A 189 24.94 1.26 48.38
C ILE A 189 26.11 0.29 48.52
N LEU A 190 26.33 -0.58 47.53
CA LEU A 190 27.42 -1.57 47.56
C LEU A 190 28.80 -0.88 47.64
N GLN A 191 28.98 0.24 46.93
CA GLN A 191 30.23 0.99 46.99
C GLN A 191 30.47 1.56 48.41
N ALA A 192 29.42 2.10 49.05
CA ALA A 192 29.51 2.61 50.41
C ALA A 192 29.83 1.51 51.42
N GLU A 193 29.19 0.34 51.30
CA GLU A 193 29.44 -0.81 52.16
C GLU A 193 30.86 -1.35 51.99
N ASN A 194 31.34 -1.47 50.74
CA ASN A 194 32.70 -1.91 50.45
C ASN A 194 33.75 -0.95 51.05
N LYS A 195 33.55 0.36 50.90
CA LYS A 195 34.40 1.39 51.54
C LYS A 195 34.43 1.23 53.06
N LYS A 196 33.27 1.00 53.69
CA LYS A 196 33.17 0.78 55.14
C LYS A 196 33.92 -0.48 55.57
N MET A 197 33.71 -1.60 54.87
CA MET A 197 34.37 -2.87 55.16
C MET A 197 35.88 -2.78 55.00
N LYS A 198 36.36 -2.11 53.95
CA LYS A 198 37.78 -1.86 53.72
C LYS A 198 38.42 -1.06 54.86
N LYS A 199 37.73 -0.04 55.36
CA LYS A 199 38.18 0.75 56.52
C LYS A 199 38.29 -0.13 57.77
N THR A 200 37.23 -0.87 58.11
CA THR A 200 37.25 -1.77 59.28
C THR A 200 38.33 -2.85 59.18
N LEU A 201 38.61 -3.35 57.97
CA LEU A 201 39.67 -4.32 57.75
C LEU A 201 41.05 -3.71 58.02
N MET A 202 41.30 -2.49 57.52
CA MET A 202 42.54 -1.75 57.76
C MET A 202 42.75 -1.45 59.25
N ASP A 203 41.70 -0.99 59.95
CA ASP A 203 41.75 -0.74 61.41
C ASP A 203 42.12 -2.02 62.19
N LYS A 204 41.57 -3.18 61.78
CA LYS A 204 41.89 -4.48 62.38
C LYS A 204 43.32 -4.94 62.07
N GLU A 205 43.79 -4.71 60.84
CA GLU A 205 45.15 -5.04 60.44
C GLU A 205 46.17 -4.22 61.25
N GLU A 206 45.92 -2.92 61.44
CA GLU A 206 46.74 -2.05 62.29
C GLU A 206 46.73 -2.52 63.74
N LEU A 207 45.56 -2.86 64.29
CA LEU A 207 45.45 -3.38 65.66
C LEU A 207 46.23 -4.70 65.84
N LEU A 208 46.16 -5.61 64.87
CA LEU A 208 46.93 -6.86 64.89
C LEU A 208 48.44 -6.62 64.82
N LYS A 209 48.90 -5.64 64.03
CA LYS A 209 50.31 -5.25 64.00
C LYS A 209 50.79 -4.75 65.36
N VAL A 210 49.99 -3.93 66.05
CA VAL A 210 50.31 -3.44 67.40
C VAL A 210 50.41 -4.60 68.40
N PHE A 211 49.43 -5.51 68.41
CA PHE A 211 49.47 -6.68 69.29
C PHE A 211 50.65 -7.60 69.02
N LEU A 212 51.03 -7.77 67.74
CA LEU A 212 52.19 -8.58 67.36
C LEU A 212 53.49 -7.98 67.93
N ILE A 213 53.71 -6.67 67.76
CA ILE A 213 54.88 -5.97 68.30
C ILE A 213 54.92 -6.10 69.83
N GLU A 214 53.78 -5.89 70.51
CA GLU A 214 53.71 -6.02 71.98
C GLU A 214 54.04 -7.45 72.45
N ALA A 215 53.56 -8.46 71.72
CA ALA A 215 53.85 -9.86 72.01
C ALA A 215 55.32 -10.20 71.77
N GLU A 216 55.93 -9.69 70.70
CA GLU A 216 57.36 -9.83 70.41
C GLU A 216 58.23 -9.17 71.49
N GLU A 217 57.90 -7.96 71.93
CA GLU A 217 58.60 -7.29 73.03
C GLU A 217 58.51 -8.06 74.35
N LYS A 218 57.33 -8.58 74.69
CA LYS A 218 57.14 -9.41 75.89
C LYS A 218 57.93 -10.70 75.80
N HIS A 219 57.95 -11.35 74.63
CA HIS A 219 58.75 -12.55 74.40
C HIS A 219 60.26 -12.26 74.56
N GLN A 220 60.75 -11.17 73.98
CA GLN A 220 62.14 -10.75 74.09
C GLN A 220 62.55 -10.49 75.55
N LYS A 221 61.73 -9.76 76.32
CA LYS A 221 61.96 -9.53 77.77
C LYS A 221 62.00 -10.83 78.58
N ALA A 222 61.16 -11.80 78.23
CA ALA A 222 61.15 -13.10 78.88
C ALA A 222 62.44 -13.89 78.57
N LEU A 223 62.93 -13.86 77.33
CA LEU A 223 64.22 -14.48 76.96
C LEU A 223 65.39 -13.87 77.72
N GLU A 224 65.45 -12.54 77.85
CA GLU A 224 66.47 -11.85 78.64
C GLU A 224 66.44 -12.26 80.11
N THR A 225 65.24 -12.37 80.69
CA THR A 225 65.06 -12.82 82.08
C THR A 225 65.52 -14.27 82.27
N ILE A 226 65.20 -15.17 81.33
CA ILE A 226 65.65 -16.56 81.36
C ILE A 226 67.18 -16.64 81.29
N ALA A 227 67.81 -15.89 80.37
CA ALA A 227 69.26 -15.87 80.25
C ALA A 227 69.94 -15.38 81.55
N GLN A 228 69.39 -14.36 82.21
CA GLN A 228 69.91 -13.91 83.51
C GLN A 228 69.77 -14.99 84.59
N LEU A 229 68.62 -15.67 84.67
CA LEU A 229 68.40 -16.76 85.62
C LEU A 229 69.34 -17.95 85.37
N GLU A 230 69.69 -18.25 84.11
CA GLU A 230 70.67 -19.29 83.77
C GLU A 230 72.08 -18.92 84.28
N VAL A 231 72.48 -17.65 84.14
CA VAL A 231 73.74 -17.14 84.68
C VAL A 231 73.77 -17.26 86.20
N ASP A 232 72.73 -16.78 86.88
CA ASP A 232 72.62 -16.81 88.35
C ASP A 232 72.64 -18.26 88.88
N LYS A 233 71.91 -19.17 88.21
CA LYS A 233 71.91 -20.60 88.53
C LYS A 233 73.31 -21.21 88.41
N SER A 234 74.06 -20.86 87.37
CA SER A 234 75.44 -21.34 87.19
C SER A 234 76.37 -20.82 88.29
N ALA A 235 76.20 -19.57 88.73
CA ALA A 235 76.97 -18.97 89.81
C ALA A 235 76.66 -19.64 91.16
N LEU A 236 75.37 -19.87 91.47
CA LEU A 236 74.95 -20.60 92.66
C LEU A 236 75.44 -22.05 92.66
N THR A 237 75.42 -22.73 91.52
CA THR A 237 75.93 -24.11 91.38
C THR A 237 77.42 -24.17 91.75
N LYS A 238 78.23 -23.25 91.21
CA LYS A 238 79.65 -23.13 91.56
C LYS A 238 79.86 -22.85 93.06
N GLN A 239 79.05 -21.97 93.66
CA GLN A 239 79.13 -21.70 95.09
C GLN A 239 78.82 -22.98 95.92
N VAL A 240 77.79 -23.73 95.55
CA VAL A 240 77.44 -24.99 96.22
C VAL A 240 78.56 -26.02 96.08
N GLU A 241 79.16 -26.18 94.89
CA GLU A 241 80.32 -27.05 94.67
C GLU A 241 81.49 -26.68 95.60
N THR A 242 81.84 -25.38 95.69
CA THR A 242 82.93 -24.94 96.58
C THR A 242 82.64 -25.20 98.06
N LEU A 243 81.39 -25.05 98.50
CA LEU A 243 80.98 -25.34 99.87
C LEU A 243 81.02 -26.85 100.16
N GLN A 244 80.62 -27.68 99.18
CA GLN A 244 80.73 -29.14 99.28
C GLN A 244 82.20 -29.57 99.39
N ASP A 245 83.09 -29.02 98.57
CA ASP A 245 84.54 -29.29 98.63
C ASP A 245 85.13 -28.89 99.99
N MET A 246 84.79 -27.71 100.51
CA MET A 246 85.21 -27.27 101.85
C MET A 246 84.71 -28.19 102.96
N TRP A 247 83.46 -28.64 102.87
CA TRP A 247 82.88 -29.56 103.85
C TRP A 247 83.57 -30.94 103.82
N ILE A 248 83.83 -31.48 102.61
CA ILE A 248 84.59 -32.74 102.44
C ILE A 248 85.98 -32.62 103.08
N LEU A 249 86.68 -31.50 102.87
CA LEU A 249 87.98 -31.24 103.50
C LEU A 249 87.91 -31.19 105.03
N LEU A 250 86.90 -30.53 105.60
CA LEU A 250 86.71 -30.42 107.05
C LEU A 250 86.38 -31.75 107.73
N VAL A 251 85.60 -32.62 107.08
CA VAL A 251 85.23 -33.95 107.61
C VAL A 251 86.37 -34.96 107.49
N SER A 252 87.36 -34.71 106.63
CA SER A 252 88.51 -35.60 106.40
C SER A 252 89.72 -35.34 107.32
N LEU A 253 89.66 -34.32 108.19
CA LEU A 253 90.68 -33.95 109.18
C LEU A 253 90.36 -34.53 110.57
#